data_AF-A0A2T0BMQ1-F1
#
_entry.id   AF-A0A2T0BMQ1-F1
#
_cell.length_a   1.000
_cell.length_b   1.000
_cell.length_c   1.000
_cell.angle_alpha   90.00
_cell.angle_beta   90.00
_cell.angle_gamma   90.00
#
_symmetry.space_group_name_H-M   'P 1'
#
loop_
_entity.id
_entity.type
_entity.pdbx_description
1 polymer ?
#
loop_
_entity_poly.entity_id
_entity_poly.type
_entity_poly.pdbx_seq_one_letter_code
_entity_poly.pdbx_strand_id
1 'polypeptide(L)'
;MKIDLSFKVKKVMIDTILSSVKQAYPDLEKAGHIGTHFDVMNKEFLIENILTKGKIFDISHIKAPEVKLKDLDLSNIQQNDFVMFYSGILQKCGYGTKEYFSTYIELSNELIDYLISKKVSFIGVDMAGLKKPENHPSTDQYCADRGIFIIENLNSLDLLLKKASNNSFTVYTFPLNMSGFSGLPCRVIAEV
;
A
#
# COMPACT_ATOMS: atom_id res chain seq x y z
N MET A 1 18.25 -9.64 7.32
CA MET A 1 18.09 -8.36 8.05
C MET A 1 16.61 -7.97 8.00
N LYS A 2 16.05 -7.39 9.07
CA LYS A 2 14.64 -6.97 9.09
C LYS A 2 14.50 -5.46 8.88
N ILE A 3 13.58 -5.05 8.02
CA ILE A 3 13.26 -3.65 7.69
C ILE A 3 11.78 -3.44 8.01
N ASP A 4 11.48 -2.44 8.84
CA ASP A 4 10.11 -2.02 9.09
C ASP A 4 9.61 -1.15 7.94
N LEU A 5 8.60 -1.62 7.23
CA LEU A 5 7.99 -0.92 6.11
C LEU A 5 6.78 -0.09 6.54
N SER A 6 6.47 -0.06 7.84
CA SER A 6 5.30 0.65 8.35
C SER A 6 5.64 2.10 8.65
N PHE A 7 4.78 3.02 8.25
CA PHE A 7 4.90 4.43 8.59
C PHE A 7 4.71 4.64 10.09
N LYS A 8 5.64 5.36 10.73
CA LYS A 8 5.56 5.68 12.16
C LYS A 8 4.61 6.85 12.39
N VAL A 9 3.34 6.53 12.64
CA VAL A 9 2.33 7.52 13.02
C VAL A 9 2.66 8.13 14.39
N LYS A 10 2.80 9.45 14.46
CA LYS A 10 3.02 10.17 15.72
C LYS A 10 1.68 10.55 16.34
N LYS A 11 1.60 10.57 17.68
CA LYS A 11 0.39 11.00 18.40
C LYS A 11 -0.15 12.35 17.90
N VAL A 12 0.73 13.34 17.69
CA VAL A 12 0.34 14.66 17.18
C VAL A 12 -0.37 14.60 15.81
N MET A 13 -0.05 13.62 14.96
CA MET A 13 -0.73 13.42 13.68
C MET A 13 -2.15 12.90 13.91
N ILE A 14 -2.31 11.92 14.81
CA ILE A 14 -3.62 11.40 15.21
C ILE A 14 -4.46 12.51 15.83
N ASP A 15 -3.89 13.28 16.76
CA ASP A 15 -4.58 14.41 17.41
C ASP A 15 -5.03 15.44 16.36
N THR A 16 -4.20 15.73 15.36
CA THR A 16 -4.54 16.64 14.25
C THR A 16 -5.68 16.08 13.40
N ILE A 17 -5.59 14.81 13.00
CA ILE A 17 -6.65 14.13 12.21
C ILE A 17 -7.96 14.16 12.98
N LEU A 18 -7.97 13.72 14.24
CA LEU A 18 -9.17 13.67 15.07
C LEU A 18 -9.75 15.06 15.37
N SER A 19 -8.92 16.07 15.62
CA SER A 19 -9.37 17.45 15.85
C SER A 19 -9.99 18.10 14.62
N SER A 20 -9.62 17.65 13.41
CA SER A 20 -10.22 18.10 12.15
C SER A 20 -11.61 17.50 11.92
N VAL A 21 -11.95 16.40 12.61
CA VAL A 21 -13.28 15.78 12.59
C VAL A 21 -14.20 16.53 13.56
N LYS A 22 -14.88 17.58 13.07
CA LYS A 22 -15.87 18.36 13.83
C LYS A 22 -17.20 17.61 14.02
N GLN A 23 -17.21 16.43 14.65
CA GLN A 23 -18.45 15.70 14.92
C GLN A 23 -18.48 15.11 16.34
N ALA A 24 -19.69 15.06 16.92
CA ALA A 24 -19.95 14.42 18.23
C ALA A 24 -19.65 12.92 18.21
N TYR A 25 -19.62 12.31 17.02
CA TYR A 25 -19.18 10.95 16.75
C TYR A 25 -18.16 11.03 15.61
N PRO A 26 -16.86 10.81 15.85
CA PRO A 26 -15.90 10.79 14.77
C PRO A 26 -16.24 9.67 13.79
N ASP A 27 -16.11 9.95 12.50
CA ASP A 27 -16.17 8.94 11.45
C ASP A 27 -15.00 7.98 11.65
N LEU A 28 -15.24 6.91 12.43
CA LEU A 28 -14.23 5.94 12.83
C LEU A 28 -13.75 5.10 11.65
N GLU A 29 -14.47 5.07 10.53
CA GLU A 29 -14.03 4.35 9.31
C GLU A 29 -12.64 4.83 8.88
N LYS A 30 -12.42 6.14 8.94
CA LYS A 30 -11.13 6.77 8.59
C LYS A 30 -9.99 6.38 9.52
N ALA A 31 -10.28 5.92 10.74
CA ALA A 31 -9.24 5.44 11.65
C ALA A 31 -8.55 4.19 11.11
N GLY A 32 -9.27 3.40 10.29
CA GLY A 32 -8.76 2.23 9.60
C GLY A 32 -7.63 2.52 8.61
N HIS A 33 -7.65 3.71 8.01
CA HIS A 33 -6.73 4.14 6.94
C HIS A 33 -5.58 5.03 7.44
N ILE A 34 -5.36 5.11 8.77
CA ILE A 34 -4.27 5.91 9.34
C ILE A 34 -2.95 5.16 9.24
N GLY A 35 -1.92 5.85 8.72
CA GLY A 35 -0.59 5.31 8.51
C GLY A 35 -0.56 4.23 7.44
N THR A 36 0.38 3.29 7.58
CA THR A 36 0.36 2.06 6.79
C THR A 36 -0.84 1.24 7.18
N HIS A 37 -1.66 0.88 6.20
CA HIS A 37 -2.89 0.15 6.41
C HIS A 37 -3.13 -0.84 5.26
N PHE A 38 -4.00 -1.79 5.53
CA PHE A 38 -4.46 -2.83 4.64
C PHE A 38 -5.91 -2.55 4.28
N ASP A 39 -6.20 -2.32 3.00
CA ASP A 39 -7.55 -2.05 2.50
C ASP A 39 -8.31 -3.36 2.36
N VAL A 40 -8.95 -3.78 3.45
CA VAL A 40 -9.74 -5.01 3.54
C VAL A 40 -11.08 -4.89 2.81
N MET A 41 -11.54 -3.66 2.58
CA MET A 41 -12.83 -3.34 1.96
C MET A 41 -13.98 -4.07 2.66
N ASN A 42 -14.80 -4.82 1.91
CA ASN A 42 -15.88 -5.64 2.46
C ASN A 42 -15.49 -7.12 2.66
N LYS A 43 -14.19 -7.42 2.78
CA LYS A 43 -13.66 -8.78 2.97
C LYS A 43 -13.13 -8.99 4.39
N GLU A 44 -12.35 -10.05 4.56
CA GLU A 44 -11.62 -10.35 5.80
C GLU A 44 -10.15 -10.62 5.47
N PHE A 45 -9.27 -10.37 6.43
CA PHE A 45 -7.86 -10.73 6.29
C PHE A 45 -7.68 -12.24 6.45
N LEU A 46 -7.01 -12.84 5.47
CA LEU A 46 -6.69 -14.27 5.45
C LEU A 46 -5.35 -14.53 6.13
N ILE A 47 -5.33 -15.39 7.16
CA ILE A 47 -4.15 -15.64 7.99
C ILE A 47 -2.97 -16.24 7.20
N GLU A 48 -3.27 -16.98 6.12
CA GLU A 48 -2.28 -17.51 5.19
C GLU A 48 -1.46 -16.42 4.49
N ASN A 49 -1.99 -15.19 4.41
CA ASN A 49 -1.29 -14.06 3.81
C ASN A 49 -0.39 -13.31 4.80
N ILE A 50 -0.22 -13.78 6.05
CA ILE A 50 0.78 -13.20 6.97
C ILE A 50 2.18 -13.26 6.36
N LEU A 51 2.52 -14.37 5.70
CA LEU A 51 3.83 -14.62 5.11
C LEU A 51 3.72 -14.66 3.59
N THR A 52 4.35 -13.70 2.93
CA THR A 52 4.39 -13.64 1.47
C THR A 52 5.82 -13.46 0.97
N LYS A 53 6.03 -13.77 -0.31
CA LYS A 53 7.28 -13.48 -1.01
C LYS A 53 7.21 -12.08 -1.59
N GLY A 54 8.12 -11.21 -1.18
CA GLY A 54 8.19 -9.82 -1.59
C GLY A 54 8.87 -9.64 -2.95
N LYS A 55 8.30 -8.75 -3.76
CA LYS A 55 8.88 -8.19 -4.99
C LYS A 55 8.78 -6.68 -4.89
N ILE A 56 9.85 -5.96 -5.23
CA ILE A 56 9.85 -4.49 -5.21
C ILE A 56 10.30 -3.95 -6.56
N PHE A 57 9.58 -2.93 -7.05
CA PHE A 57 9.83 -2.27 -8.32
C PHE A 57 10.01 -0.77 -8.09
N ASP A 58 11.07 -0.20 -8.67
CA ASP A 58 11.31 1.24 -8.63
C ASP A 58 10.49 1.94 -9.72
N ILE A 59 9.57 2.81 -9.31
CA ILE A 59 8.79 3.68 -10.21
C ILE A 59 9.12 5.17 -9.97
N SER A 60 10.07 5.48 -9.09
CA SER A 60 10.39 6.85 -8.66
C SER A 60 11.00 7.72 -9.78
N HIS A 61 11.50 7.07 -10.82
CA HIS A 61 12.06 7.71 -12.02
C HIS A 61 10.99 8.04 -13.07
N ILE A 62 9.80 7.42 -13.01
CA ILE A 62 8.72 7.64 -13.96
C ILE A 62 8.13 9.04 -13.73
N LYS A 63 8.06 9.85 -14.80
CA LYS A 63 7.50 11.21 -14.78
C LYS A 63 6.10 11.31 -15.39
N ALA A 64 5.64 10.23 -16.01
CA ALA A 64 4.28 10.13 -16.49
C ALA A 64 3.31 10.09 -15.30
N PRO A 65 2.05 10.56 -15.46
CA PRO A 65 1.04 10.51 -14.41
C PRO A 65 0.59 9.08 -14.08
N GLU A 66 0.93 8.10 -14.91
CA GLU A 66 0.51 6.72 -14.79
C GLU A 66 1.67 5.78 -15.16
N VAL A 67 1.93 4.76 -14.32
CA VAL A 67 2.83 3.63 -14.58
C VAL A 67 2.09 2.60 -15.42
N LYS A 68 2.67 2.26 -16.57
CA LYS A 68 2.11 1.27 -17.49
C LYS A 68 2.78 -0.07 -17.29
N LEU A 69 2.08 -1.13 -17.67
CA LEU A 69 2.62 -2.50 -17.62
C LEU A 69 3.96 -2.62 -18.34
N LYS A 70 4.09 -1.99 -19.51
CA LYS A 70 5.32 -1.99 -20.33
C LYS A 70 6.51 -1.25 -19.70
N ASP A 71 6.28 -0.44 -18.66
CA ASP A 71 7.35 0.32 -18.00
C ASP A 71 8.16 -0.58 -17.05
N LEU A 72 7.71 -1.81 -16.79
CA LEU A 72 8.24 -2.70 -15.78
C LEU A 72 8.52 -4.10 -16.33
N ASP A 73 9.62 -4.72 -15.88
CA ASP A 73 9.85 -6.15 -16.08
C ASP A 73 9.21 -6.96 -14.93
N LEU A 74 7.99 -7.43 -15.17
CA LEU A 74 7.21 -8.20 -14.20
C LEU A 74 7.31 -9.72 -14.38
N SER A 75 8.26 -10.19 -15.18
CA SER A 75 8.37 -11.61 -15.58
C SER A 75 8.48 -12.59 -14.41
N ASN A 76 9.04 -12.14 -13.28
CA ASN A 76 9.30 -12.96 -12.10
C ASN A 76 8.21 -12.90 -11.01
N ILE A 77 7.06 -12.28 -11.30
CA ILE A 77 5.90 -12.28 -10.39
C ILE A 77 5.22 -13.65 -10.40
N GLN A 78 4.97 -14.18 -9.21
CA GLN A 78 4.29 -15.44 -8.98
C GLN A 78 2.99 -15.23 -8.20
N GLN A 79 2.12 -16.23 -8.22
CA GLN A 79 0.94 -16.27 -7.38
C GLN A 79 1.34 -16.14 -5.90
N ASN A 80 0.52 -15.40 -5.13
CA ASN A 80 0.71 -15.09 -3.70
C ASN A 80 1.93 -14.21 -3.38
N ASP A 81 2.58 -13.61 -4.39
CA ASP A 81 3.61 -12.60 -4.13
C ASP A 81 2.98 -11.34 -3.50
N PHE A 82 3.78 -10.61 -2.72
CA PHE A 82 3.50 -9.22 -2.34
C PHE A 82 4.33 -8.30 -3.24
N VAL A 83 3.66 -7.62 -4.16
CA VAL A 83 4.27 -6.73 -5.14
C VAL A 83 4.22 -5.29 -4.64
N MET A 84 5.39 -4.67 -4.46
CA MET A 84 5.53 -3.30 -3.96
C MET A 84 6.10 -2.37 -5.03
N PHE A 85 5.57 -1.15 -5.09
CA PHE A 85 6.03 -0.10 -5.98
C PHE A 85 6.59 1.08 -5.17
N TYR A 86 7.85 1.42 -5.41
CA TYR A 86 8.52 2.54 -4.78
C TYR A 86 8.46 3.79 -5.67
N SER A 87 7.66 4.78 -5.27
CA SER A 87 7.54 6.09 -5.94
C SER A 87 8.44 7.18 -5.32
N GLY A 88 8.75 7.02 -4.03
CA GLY A 88 9.38 8.03 -3.20
C GLY A 88 8.46 9.18 -2.79
N ILE A 89 7.16 9.13 -3.08
CA ILE A 89 6.22 10.23 -2.78
C ILE A 89 6.09 10.44 -1.28
N LEU A 90 5.87 9.37 -0.49
CA LEU A 90 5.76 9.49 0.97
C LEU A 90 7.01 10.14 1.59
N GLN A 91 8.20 9.80 1.11
CA GLN A 91 9.45 10.38 1.61
C GLN A 91 9.61 11.86 1.22
N LYS A 92 9.27 12.21 -0.04
CA LYS A 92 9.46 13.57 -0.58
C LYS A 92 8.45 14.56 -0.02
N CYS A 93 7.17 14.18 0.00
CA CYS A 93 6.07 15.09 0.35
C CYS A 93 5.72 15.04 1.85
N GLY A 94 6.09 13.96 2.53
CA GLY A 94 5.76 13.71 3.93
C GLY A 94 4.31 13.27 4.12
N TYR A 95 4.11 12.15 4.81
CA TYR A 95 2.78 11.61 5.08
C TYR A 95 1.81 12.64 5.69
N GLY A 96 0.58 12.68 5.17
CA GLY A 96 -0.51 13.50 5.69
C GLY A 96 -0.44 14.99 5.34
N THR A 97 0.56 15.45 4.59
CA THR A 97 0.64 16.84 4.14
C THR A 97 -0.29 17.11 2.96
N LYS A 98 -0.62 18.39 2.71
CA LYS A 98 -1.36 18.78 1.51
C LYS A 98 -0.64 18.35 0.23
N GLU A 99 0.68 18.46 0.20
CA GLU A 99 1.50 18.06 -0.94
C GLU A 99 1.37 16.55 -1.20
N TYR A 100 1.44 15.74 -0.16
CA TYR A 100 1.25 14.29 -0.23
C TYR A 100 -0.10 13.90 -0.83
N PHE A 101 -1.19 14.51 -0.35
CA PHE A 101 -2.54 14.29 -0.90
C PHE A 101 -2.81 15.00 -2.24
N SER A 102 -1.83 15.67 -2.84
CA SER A 102 -1.97 16.30 -4.16
C SER A 102 -0.98 15.76 -5.20
N THR A 103 -0.08 14.87 -4.78
CA THR A 103 0.95 14.26 -5.63
C THR A 103 0.57 12.84 -5.95
N TYR A 104 0.44 12.52 -7.24
CA TYR A 104 -0.04 11.23 -7.69
C TYR A 104 0.83 10.68 -8.80
N ILE A 105 1.07 9.37 -8.73
CA ILE A 105 1.40 8.53 -9.87
C ILE A 105 0.47 7.32 -9.79
N GLU A 106 -0.34 7.11 -10.83
CA GLU A 106 -1.35 6.06 -10.84
C GLU A 106 -0.76 4.76 -11.38
N LEU A 107 -1.26 3.59 -10.97
CA LEU A 107 -1.02 2.34 -11.70
C LEU A 107 -2.07 2.21 -12.80
N SER A 108 -1.68 1.86 -14.02
CA SER A 108 -2.65 1.70 -15.11
C SER A 108 -3.61 0.53 -14.85
N ASN A 109 -4.81 0.60 -15.43
CA ASN A 109 -5.78 -0.50 -15.31
C ASN A 109 -5.19 -1.80 -15.88
N GLU A 110 -4.44 -1.72 -16.98
CA GLU A 110 -3.72 -2.85 -17.57
C GLU A 110 -2.71 -3.47 -16.59
N LEU A 111 -1.97 -2.65 -15.83
CA LEU A 111 -1.03 -3.13 -14.82
C LEU A 111 -1.77 -3.79 -13.65
N ILE A 112 -2.86 -3.20 -13.18
CA ILE A 112 -3.69 -3.77 -12.11
C ILE A 112 -4.30 -5.10 -12.55
N ASP A 113 -4.89 -5.16 -13.74
CA ASP A 113 -5.45 -6.39 -14.32
C ASP A 113 -4.38 -7.47 -14.52
N TYR A 114 -3.16 -7.10 -14.87
CA TYR A 114 -2.03 -8.03 -14.94
C TYR A 114 -1.73 -8.64 -13.57
N LEU A 115 -1.61 -7.83 -12.52
CA LEU A 115 -1.36 -8.30 -11.15
C LEU A 115 -2.50 -9.20 -10.64
N ILE A 116 -3.73 -8.86 -10.99
CA ILE A 116 -4.92 -9.69 -10.79
C ILE A 116 -4.80 -11.03 -11.48
N SER A 117 -4.44 -11.05 -12.75
CA SER A 117 -4.27 -12.30 -13.51
C SER A 117 -3.19 -13.21 -12.91
N LYS A 118 -2.18 -12.61 -12.26
CA LYS A 118 -1.11 -13.32 -11.55
C LYS A 118 -1.53 -13.81 -10.16
N LYS A 119 -2.67 -13.37 -9.63
CA LYS A 119 -3.17 -13.74 -8.29
C LYS A 119 -2.12 -13.44 -7.21
N VAL A 120 -1.54 -12.24 -7.25
CA VAL A 120 -0.68 -11.76 -6.17
C VAL A 120 -1.52 -11.57 -4.90
N SER A 121 -0.95 -11.73 -3.71
CA SER A 121 -1.70 -11.53 -2.46
C SER A 121 -1.96 -10.04 -2.24
N PHE A 122 -0.92 -9.22 -2.45
CA PHE A 122 -0.95 -7.80 -2.10
C PHE A 122 -0.28 -6.94 -3.17
N ILE A 123 -0.81 -5.72 -3.31
CA ILE A 123 -0.17 -4.62 -4.03
C ILE A 123 0.17 -3.53 -3.01
N GLY A 124 1.44 -3.15 -2.92
CA GLY A 124 1.95 -2.21 -1.93
C GLY A 124 2.48 -0.93 -2.56
N VAL A 125 2.18 0.22 -1.96
CA VAL A 125 2.66 1.52 -2.43
C VAL A 125 3.12 2.41 -1.28
N ASP A 126 4.12 3.26 -1.51
CA ASP A 126 4.49 4.38 -0.63
C ASP A 126 3.71 5.66 -0.98
N MET A 127 2.41 5.50 -1.22
CA MET A 127 1.47 6.51 -1.67
C MET A 127 0.12 6.35 -0.95
N ALA A 128 -0.77 7.32 -1.10
CA ALA A 128 -2.15 7.27 -0.60
C ALA A 128 -3.09 6.45 -1.53
N GLY A 129 -2.51 5.51 -2.28
CA GLY A 129 -3.23 4.55 -3.11
C GLY A 129 -2.80 4.42 -4.56
N LEU A 130 -3.45 3.49 -5.26
CA LEU A 130 -3.10 3.11 -6.63
C LEU A 130 -3.60 4.11 -7.68
N LYS A 131 -4.65 4.84 -7.35
CA LYS A 131 -5.36 5.79 -8.22
C LYS A 131 -5.58 7.10 -7.49
N LYS A 132 -5.94 8.13 -8.25
CA LYS A 132 -6.45 9.39 -7.68
C LYS A 132 -7.77 9.19 -6.91
N PRO A 133 -8.13 10.11 -6.00
CA PRO A 133 -9.26 9.93 -5.08
C PRO A 133 -10.60 9.61 -5.76
N GLU A 134 -10.80 10.07 -6.99
CA GLU A 134 -12.04 9.84 -7.74
C GLU A 134 -12.25 8.36 -8.08
N ASN A 135 -11.17 7.60 -8.31
CA ASN A 135 -11.21 6.19 -8.74
C ASN A 135 -10.65 5.22 -7.69
N HIS A 136 -10.09 5.72 -6.60
CA HIS A 136 -9.41 4.92 -5.58
C HIS A 136 -10.35 3.88 -4.92
N PRO A 137 -11.49 4.25 -4.30
CA PRO A 137 -12.31 3.26 -3.58
C PRO A 137 -12.87 2.14 -4.49
N SER A 138 -13.22 2.48 -5.73
CA SER A 138 -13.72 1.50 -6.70
C SER A 138 -12.62 0.56 -7.20
N THR A 139 -11.37 1.05 -7.28
CA THR A 139 -10.21 0.24 -7.66
C THR A 139 -9.84 -0.75 -6.56
N ASP A 140 -9.85 -0.32 -5.31
CA ASP A 140 -9.51 -1.20 -4.18
C ASP A 140 -10.57 -2.27 -3.99
N GLN A 141 -11.85 -1.91 -4.10
CA GLN A 141 -12.95 -2.88 -4.10
C GLN A 141 -12.85 -3.86 -5.28
N TYR A 142 -12.49 -3.37 -6.48
CA TYR A 142 -12.30 -4.20 -7.67
C TYR A 142 -11.21 -5.27 -7.45
N CYS A 143 -10.11 -4.91 -6.79
CA CYS A 143 -9.05 -5.82 -6.40
C CYS A 143 -9.52 -6.80 -5.31
N ALA A 144 -10.17 -6.30 -4.26
CA ALA A 144 -10.63 -7.09 -3.12
C ALA A 144 -11.67 -8.15 -3.52
N ASP A 145 -12.56 -7.83 -4.46
CA ASP A 145 -13.51 -8.79 -5.06
C ASP A 145 -12.83 -9.94 -5.81
N ARG A 146 -11.56 -9.80 -6.15
CA ARG A 146 -10.72 -10.81 -6.82
C ARG A 146 -9.66 -11.40 -5.89
N GLY A 147 -9.75 -11.13 -4.59
CA GLY A 147 -8.87 -11.70 -3.56
C GLY A 147 -7.49 -11.06 -3.48
N ILE A 148 -7.34 -9.83 -4.00
CA ILE A 148 -6.09 -9.06 -3.94
C ILE A 148 -6.34 -7.78 -3.17
N PHE A 149 -5.41 -7.43 -2.28
CA PHE A 149 -5.60 -6.30 -1.37
C PHE A 149 -4.49 -5.28 -1.49
N ILE A 150 -4.83 -4.04 -1.16
CA ILE A 150 -3.91 -2.91 -1.24
C ILE A 150 -3.31 -2.65 0.14
N ILE A 151 -2.02 -2.32 0.15
CA ILE A 151 -1.32 -1.85 1.35
C ILE A 151 -0.66 -0.52 1.03
N GLU A 152 -1.15 0.52 1.68
CA GLU A 152 -0.77 1.90 1.38
C GLU A 152 0.21 2.47 2.38
N ASN A 153 0.77 3.63 2.02
CA ASN A 153 1.64 4.40 2.89
C ASN A 153 2.83 3.58 3.42
N LEU A 154 3.35 2.64 2.62
CA LEU A 154 4.56 1.91 2.96
C LEU A 154 5.74 2.89 3.08
N ASN A 155 6.63 2.62 4.02
CA ASN A 155 7.82 3.41 4.30
C ASN A 155 9.08 2.58 4.05
N SER A 156 10.24 3.26 3.99
CA SER A 156 11.55 2.60 3.86
C SER A 156 11.70 1.69 2.63
N LEU A 157 10.86 1.88 1.61
CA LEU A 157 10.96 1.15 0.34
C LEU A 157 12.26 1.47 -0.41
N ASP A 158 12.84 2.66 -0.22
CA ASP A 158 14.15 3.02 -0.78
C ASP A 158 15.29 2.14 -0.19
N LEU A 159 15.24 1.88 1.11
CA LEU A 159 16.18 1.01 1.81
C LEU A 159 15.97 -0.44 1.40
N LEU A 160 14.70 -0.88 1.32
CA LEU A 160 14.36 -2.22 0.87
C LEU A 160 14.85 -2.46 -0.56
N LEU A 161 14.62 -1.54 -1.49
CA LEU A 161 15.07 -1.62 -2.88
C LEU A 161 16.60 -1.79 -2.96
N LYS A 162 17.35 -0.97 -2.20
CA LYS A 162 18.82 -1.07 -2.13
C LYS A 162 19.29 -2.43 -1.59
N LYS A 163 18.58 -3.01 -0.63
CA LYS A 163 19.01 -4.21 0.12
C LYS A 163 18.54 -5.52 -0.49
N ALA A 164 17.37 -5.53 -1.13
CA ALA A 164 16.88 -6.70 -1.84
C ALA A 164 17.74 -7.03 -3.07
N SER A 165 18.32 -6.01 -3.73
CA SER A 165 19.20 -6.18 -4.90
C SER A 165 18.61 -7.13 -5.96
N ASN A 166 17.31 -6.98 -6.26
CA ASN A 166 16.50 -7.82 -7.15
C ASN A 166 16.26 -9.27 -6.70
N ASN A 167 16.67 -9.65 -5.49
CA ASN A 167 16.31 -10.93 -4.89
C ASN A 167 14.91 -10.86 -4.27
N SER A 168 14.26 -12.02 -4.18
CA SER A 168 13.05 -12.14 -3.36
C SER A 168 13.40 -12.13 -1.87
N PHE A 169 12.50 -11.57 -1.09
CA PHE A 169 12.60 -11.49 0.37
C PHE A 169 11.29 -11.95 1.00
N THR A 170 11.28 -12.20 2.31
CA THR A 170 10.05 -12.56 3.02
C THR A 170 9.38 -11.30 3.53
N VAL A 171 8.07 -11.22 3.43
CA VAL A 171 7.28 -10.12 4.00
C VAL A 171 6.31 -10.67 5.03
N TYR A 172 6.29 -10.02 6.17
CA TYR A 172 5.38 -10.27 7.27
C TYR A 172 4.34 -9.15 7.33
N THR A 173 3.07 -9.49 7.17
CA THR A 173 1.96 -8.53 7.12
C THR A 173 1.00 -8.80 8.27
N PHE A 174 0.85 -7.83 9.18
CA PHE A 174 -0.01 -7.93 10.36
C PHE A 174 -0.99 -6.76 10.45
N PRO A 175 -2.15 -6.85 9.79
CA PRO A 175 -3.25 -5.91 10.02
C PRO A 175 -3.79 -6.07 11.44
N LEU A 176 -4.28 -4.98 12.02
CA LEU A 176 -5.00 -5.06 13.29
C LEU A 176 -6.26 -5.91 13.12
N ASN A 177 -6.54 -6.75 14.12
CA ASN A 177 -7.73 -7.59 14.14
C ASN A 177 -8.96 -6.75 14.53
N MET A 178 -9.50 -6.01 13.55
CA MET A 178 -10.69 -5.18 13.68
C MET A 178 -11.71 -5.60 12.62
N SER A 179 -13.00 -5.50 12.95
CA SER A 179 -14.11 -5.85 12.06
C SER A 179 -15.03 -4.65 11.82
N GLY A 180 -15.60 -4.55 10.61
CA GLY A 180 -16.51 -3.45 10.24
C GLY A 180 -15.80 -2.18 9.76
N PHE A 181 -14.52 -2.28 9.38
CA PHE A 181 -13.73 -1.20 8.79
C PHE A 181 -13.32 -1.60 7.37
N SER A 182 -13.27 -0.64 6.45
CA SER A 182 -12.78 -0.81 5.07
C SER A 182 -11.25 -0.80 4.99
N GLY A 183 -10.57 -0.20 5.98
CA GLY A 183 -9.12 -0.24 6.16
C GLY A 183 -8.72 -0.75 7.54
N LEU A 184 -7.57 -1.40 7.63
CA LEU A 184 -7.01 -1.91 8.87
C LEU A 184 -5.58 -1.39 9.05
N PRO A 185 -5.23 -0.68 10.14
CA PRO A 185 -3.87 -0.27 10.38
C PRO A 185 -2.97 -1.52 10.40
N CYS A 186 -1.81 -1.44 9.74
CA CYS A 186 -1.05 -2.64 9.42
C CYS A 186 0.43 -2.45 9.73
N ARG A 187 1.01 -3.47 10.37
CA ARG A 187 2.46 -3.60 10.54
C ARG A 187 3.02 -4.49 9.44
N VAL A 188 3.96 -3.95 8.66
CA VAL A 188 4.62 -4.67 7.57
C VAL A 188 6.12 -4.70 7.80
N ILE A 189 6.73 -5.89 7.81
CA ILE A 189 8.17 -6.09 7.97
C ILE A 189 8.71 -6.88 6.78
N ALA A 190 9.78 -6.41 6.15
CA ALA A 190 10.54 -7.19 5.17
C ALA A 190 11.77 -7.84 5.83
N GLU A 191 12.03 -9.09 5.50
CA GLU A 191 13.25 -9.81 5.84
C GLU A 191 14.03 -10.14 4.57
N VAL A 192 15.09 -9.36 4.35
CA VAL A 192 16.05 -9.44 3.23
C VAL A 192 17.31 -10.21 3.60
#